data_AF-X0XBV3-F1
#
_entry.id   AF-X0XBV3-F1
#
_cell.length_a   1.000
_cell.length_b   1.000
_cell.length_c   1.000
_cell.angle_alpha   90.00
_cell.angle_beta   90.00
_cell.angle_gamma   90.00
#
_symmetry.space_group_name_H-M   'P 1'
#
loop_
_entity.id
_entity.type
_entity.pdbx_description
1 polymer ?
#
loop_
_entity_poly.entity_id
_entity_poly.type
_entity_poly.pdbx_seq_one_letter_code
_entity_poly.pdbx_strand_id
1 'polypeptide(L)'
;DPAETYELLDERPGMVINPSTGVISWTPADQDDGGIVTVRAYNSEGESIRSFFVYVTNEIVCATELVSYWKLDELSGSIYADYQGGYTATSLTPLVDMEGMVDRGKRFSPLGTTDQYVNVTDTGQYDFARSGGFSVSMWFNYQGQHTMVDRNQALIARGSPSTSWNPTFMIVLIDVVTDPSVPKITFGLRPKSMETVYNITPDDTISTNQWYHVVAVYEGPPNPSDPANLHVYINNMKYSSSHVFGPYDFT
;
A
#
# COMPACT_ATOMS: atom_id res chain seq x y z
N ASP A 1 26.11 13.44 -34.17
CA ASP A 1 24.82 14.14 -34.08
C ASP A 1 25.00 15.59 -33.66
N PRO A 2 24.23 16.50 -34.25
CA PRO A 2 24.18 17.89 -33.79
C PRO A 2 23.54 17.95 -32.40
N ALA A 3 24.09 18.83 -31.55
CA ALA A 3 23.60 19.00 -30.19
C ALA A 3 22.13 19.45 -30.18
N GLU A 4 21.35 18.83 -29.32
CA GLU A 4 19.94 19.14 -29.14
C GLU A 4 19.77 20.36 -28.23
N THR A 5 18.77 21.18 -28.54
CA THR A 5 18.31 22.29 -27.71
C THR A 5 16.90 21.99 -27.21
N TYR A 6 16.66 22.25 -25.93
CA TYR A 6 15.40 21.98 -25.24
C TYR A 6 14.66 23.27 -24.89
N GLU A 7 13.35 23.29 -25.10
CA GLU A 7 12.47 24.43 -24.79
C GLU A 7 11.12 23.95 -24.24
N LEU A 8 10.54 24.73 -23.32
CA LEU A 8 9.14 24.57 -22.89
C LEU A 8 8.25 25.38 -23.84
N LEU A 9 7.29 24.70 -24.48
CA LEU A 9 6.27 25.34 -25.33
C LEU A 9 4.97 25.64 -24.57
N ASP A 10 4.72 24.88 -23.51
CA ASP A 10 3.62 25.06 -22.58
C ASP A 10 4.12 24.62 -21.19
N GLU A 11 4.19 25.55 -20.25
CA GLU A 11 4.78 25.36 -18.94
C GLU A 11 3.83 25.70 -17.79
N ARG A 12 4.16 25.18 -16.61
CA ARG A 12 3.51 25.59 -15.36
C ARG A 12 4.23 26.83 -14.79
N PRO A 13 3.53 27.70 -14.04
CA PRO A 13 4.13 28.90 -13.47
C PRO A 13 5.45 28.61 -12.73
N GLY A 14 6.54 29.25 -13.17
CA GLY A 14 7.86 29.11 -12.55
C GLY A 14 8.68 27.89 -13.00
N MET A 15 8.17 27.04 -13.90
CA MET A 15 8.98 25.98 -14.52
C MET A 15 10.05 26.58 -15.44
N VAL A 16 11.27 26.06 -15.34
CA VAL A 16 12.36 26.38 -16.27
C VAL A 16 12.98 25.10 -16.81
N ILE A 17 13.48 25.13 -18.05
CA ILE A 17 14.21 24.02 -18.67
C ILE A 17 15.63 24.45 -19.02
N ASN A 18 16.62 23.61 -18.74
CA ASN A 18 17.97 23.82 -19.20
C ASN A 18 18.06 23.47 -20.70
N PRO A 19 18.40 24.43 -21.58
CA PRO A 19 18.35 24.21 -23.02
C PRO A 19 19.38 23.20 -23.53
N SER A 20 20.45 22.91 -22.78
CA SER A 20 21.49 21.96 -23.20
C SER A 20 21.34 20.56 -22.62
N THR A 21 20.57 20.40 -21.53
CA THR A 21 20.42 19.12 -20.84
C THR A 21 18.98 18.61 -20.77
N GLY A 22 17.99 19.45 -21.06
CA GLY A 22 16.57 19.10 -20.92
C GLY A 22 16.09 19.00 -19.47
N VAL A 23 16.94 19.30 -18.48
CA VAL A 23 16.55 19.25 -17.06
C VAL A 23 15.54 20.36 -16.78
N ILE A 24 14.34 19.98 -16.35
CA ILE A 24 13.30 20.90 -15.86
C ILE A 24 13.51 21.11 -14.35
N SER A 25 13.47 22.35 -13.90
CA SER A 25 13.51 22.73 -12.49
C SER A 25 12.31 23.61 -12.13
N TRP A 26 11.68 23.30 -11.00
CA TRP A 26 10.43 23.92 -10.59
C TRP A 26 10.12 23.67 -9.11
N THR A 27 9.35 24.56 -8.50
CA THR A 27 8.75 24.38 -7.18
C THR A 27 7.30 24.86 -7.26
N PRO A 28 6.30 23.95 -7.30
CA PRO A 28 4.90 24.35 -7.29
C PRO A 28 4.54 25.01 -5.96
N ALA A 29 3.61 25.96 -5.99
CA ALA A 29 3.03 26.55 -4.80
C ALA A 29 1.85 25.70 -4.29
N ASP A 30 0.95 25.28 -5.18
CA ASP A 30 -0.31 24.57 -4.84
C ASP A 30 -0.63 23.41 -5.81
N GLN A 31 -1.59 22.55 -5.48
CA GLN A 31 -1.99 21.38 -6.31
C GLN A 31 -2.45 21.75 -7.73
N ASP A 32 -3.07 22.92 -7.87
CA ASP A 32 -3.55 23.44 -9.15
C ASP A 32 -2.41 23.88 -10.07
N ASP A 33 -1.18 23.94 -9.57
CA ASP A 33 0.00 24.21 -10.37
C ASP A 33 0.42 22.99 -11.20
N GLY A 34 -0.17 21.81 -11.00
CA GLY A 34 -0.06 20.66 -11.91
C GLY A 34 -0.79 20.88 -13.23
N GLY A 35 -0.43 20.15 -14.28
CA GLY A 35 -1.06 20.30 -15.59
C GLY A 35 -0.26 19.69 -16.73
N ILE A 36 -0.71 19.93 -17.96
CA ILE A 36 0.04 19.56 -19.16
C ILE A 36 1.29 20.44 -19.24
N VAL A 37 2.42 19.81 -19.56
CA VAL A 37 3.69 20.43 -19.90
C VAL A 37 4.09 19.93 -21.28
N THR A 38 4.46 20.85 -22.17
CA THR A 38 4.90 20.52 -23.53
C THR A 38 6.36 20.93 -23.71
N VAL A 39 7.20 19.97 -24.07
CA VAL A 39 8.64 20.15 -24.32
C VAL A 39 8.94 19.95 -25.79
N ARG A 40 9.78 20.82 -26.34
CA ARG A 40 10.41 20.67 -27.66
C ARG A 40 11.89 20.34 -27.49
N ALA A 41 12.36 19.32 -28.18
CA ALA A 41 13.78 19.07 -28.42
C ALA A 41 14.06 19.27 -29.91
N TYR A 42 15.06 20.07 -30.27
CA TYR A 42 15.36 20.39 -31.67
C TYR A 42 16.84 20.61 -31.95
N ASN A 43 17.26 20.36 -33.18
CA ASN A 43 18.61 20.63 -33.69
C ASN A 43 18.55 20.96 -35.19
N SER A 44 19.69 20.94 -35.90
CA SER A 44 19.74 21.23 -37.34
C SER A 44 19.04 20.20 -38.22
N GLU A 45 18.78 18.99 -37.71
CA GLU A 45 18.17 17.89 -38.47
C GLU A 45 16.64 17.82 -38.28
N GLY A 46 16.10 18.49 -37.25
CA GLY A 46 14.66 18.56 -37.03
C GLY A 46 14.29 18.85 -35.58
N GLU A 47 13.01 18.58 -35.27
CA GLU A 47 12.43 18.77 -33.95
C GLU A 47 11.53 17.60 -33.56
N SER A 48 11.38 17.41 -32.25
CA SER A 48 10.44 16.48 -31.62
C SER A 48 9.73 17.20 -30.49
N ILE A 49 8.41 17.11 -30.47
CA ILE A 49 7.55 17.72 -29.45
C ILE A 49 6.85 16.61 -28.67
N ARG A 50 6.82 16.74 -27.35
CA ARG A 50 6.12 15.81 -26.45
C ARG A 50 5.40 16.58 -25.35
N SER A 51 4.19 16.12 -25.04
CA SER A 51 3.42 16.61 -23.91
C SER A 51 3.27 15.50 -22.88
N PHE A 52 3.35 15.88 -21.61
CA PHE A 52 3.07 15.00 -20.48
C PHE A 52 2.30 15.76 -19.41
N PHE A 53 1.58 15.05 -18.55
CA PHE A 53 0.87 15.66 -17.43
C PHE A 53 1.72 15.57 -16.16
N VAL A 54 1.84 16.68 -15.44
CA VAL A 54 2.50 16.76 -14.13
C VAL A 54 1.42 16.92 -13.06
N TYR A 55 1.36 15.99 -12.11
CA TYR A 55 0.47 16.09 -10.97
C TYR A 55 1.22 16.71 -9.79
N VAL A 56 0.62 17.71 -9.15
CA VAL A 56 1.11 18.27 -7.89
C VAL A 56 0.14 17.86 -6.80
N THR A 57 0.68 17.34 -5.71
CA THR A 57 -0.07 17.05 -4.50
C THR A 57 0.50 17.92 -3.38
N ASN A 58 -0.30 18.23 -2.36
CA ASN A 58 0.26 18.77 -1.13
C ASN A 58 1.30 17.80 -0.56
N GLU A 59 2.24 18.34 0.23
CA GLU A 59 3.03 17.53 1.14
C GLU A 59 2.06 16.64 1.94
N ILE A 60 2.40 15.35 2.08
CA ILE A 60 1.60 14.44 2.88
C ILE A 60 1.77 14.90 4.33
N VAL A 61 0.87 15.78 4.79
CA VAL A 61 0.73 16.07 6.20
C VAL A 61 0.09 14.83 6.79
N CYS A 62 0.93 13.96 7.33
CA CYS A 62 0.49 12.79 8.04
C CYS A 62 -0.50 13.22 9.12
N ALA A 63 -1.69 12.62 9.13
CA ALA A 63 -2.65 12.84 10.19
C ALA A 63 -1.95 12.61 11.53
N THR A 64 -2.30 13.37 12.57
CA THR A 64 -1.71 13.22 13.91
C THR A 64 -1.89 11.82 14.49
N GLU A 65 -2.86 11.07 13.96
CA GLU A 65 -3.18 9.69 14.35
C GLU A 65 -2.55 8.64 13.43
N LEU A 66 -1.81 9.05 12.39
CA LEU A 66 -1.08 8.12 11.54
C LEU A 66 0.07 7.51 12.32
N VAL A 67 0.04 6.18 12.46
CA VAL A 67 1.07 5.44 13.21
C VAL A 67 2.29 5.18 12.33
N SER A 68 2.11 4.75 11.08
CA SER A 68 3.22 4.39 10.18
C SER A 68 2.82 4.52 8.71
N TYR A 69 3.79 4.82 7.86
CA TYR A 69 3.61 4.95 6.42
C TYR A 69 4.88 4.56 5.64
N TRP A 70 4.90 3.35 5.07
CA TRP A 70 5.96 2.93 4.15
C TRP A 70 5.54 3.19 2.71
N LYS A 71 6.23 4.14 2.06
CA LYS A 71 6.02 4.43 0.63
C LYS A 71 6.54 3.33 -0.27
N LEU A 72 7.58 2.62 0.19
CA LEU A 72 8.28 1.58 -0.55
C LEU A 72 8.96 2.11 -1.83
N ASP A 73 9.57 3.30 -1.74
CA ASP A 73 10.21 4.01 -2.87
C ASP A 73 11.69 3.67 -3.08
N GLU A 74 12.29 2.84 -2.23
CA GLU A 74 13.74 2.61 -2.25
C GLU A 74 14.18 1.86 -3.51
N LEU A 75 15.17 2.38 -4.25
CA LEU A 75 15.64 1.74 -5.49
C LEU A 75 16.37 0.40 -5.25
N SER A 76 16.86 0.17 -4.03
CA SER A 76 17.61 -1.04 -3.67
C SER A 76 17.71 -1.20 -2.16
N GLY A 77 18.19 -2.39 -1.73
CA GLY A 77 18.45 -2.69 -0.32
C GLY A 77 17.28 -3.36 0.38
N SER A 78 17.42 -3.48 1.70
CA SER A 78 16.48 -4.21 2.56
C SER A 78 15.94 -3.35 3.72
N ILE A 79 16.02 -2.02 3.58
CA ILE A 79 15.55 -1.06 4.57
C ILE A 79 14.49 -0.20 3.88
N TYR A 80 13.32 -0.09 4.49
CA TYR A 80 12.19 0.65 3.96
C TYR A 80 11.76 1.67 4.99
N ALA A 81 12.01 2.95 4.69
CA ALA A 81 11.80 4.02 5.64
C ALA A 81 10.31 4.21 5.92
N ASP A 82 9.99 4.35 7.20
CA ASP A 82 8.69 4.88 7.60
C ASP A 82 8.72 6.40 7.41
N TYR A 83 7.89 6.91 6.50
CA TYR A 83 7.81 8.33 6.19
C TYR A 83 7.20 9.14 7.34
N GLN A 84 6.30 8.54 8.11
CA GLN A 84 5.80 9.14 9.35
C GLN A 84 6.90 9.20 10.43
N GLY A 85 7.80 8.22 10.38
CA GLY A 85 8.98 8.12 11.24
C GLY A 85 8.77 7.19 12.43
N GLY A 86 9.87 6.54 12.83
CA GLY A 86 9.94 5.68 14.03
C GLY A 86 9.85 4.19 13.75
N TYR A 87 9.16 3.76 12.69
CA TYR A 87 8.87 2.34 12.46
C TYR A 87 9.44 1.79 11.14
N THR A 88 10.71 2.06 10.87
CA THR A 88 11.43 1.54 9.68
C THR A 88 11.28 0.02 9.55
N ALA A 89 10.85 -0.42 8.37
CA ALA A 89 10.70 -1.84 8.06
C ALA A 89 11.99 -2.42 7.43
N THR A 90 12.20 -3.72 7.57
CA THR A 90 13.32 -4.43 6.94
C THR A 90 12.89 -5.74 6.31
N SER A 91 13.59 -6.18 5.27
CA SER A 91 13.41 -7.50 4.66
C SER A 91 14.69 -8.35 4.80
N LEU A 92 14.56 -9.68 4.75
CA LEU A 92 15.73 -10.55 4.80
C LEU A 92 16.54 -10.47 3.50
N THR A 93 15.85 -10.42 2.37
CA THR A 93 16.43 -10.24 1.03
C THR A 93 15.89 -8.96 0.40
N PRO A 94 16.69 -8.23 -0.40
CA PRO A 94 16.21 -7.03 -1.10
C PRO A 94 15.00 -7.36 -1.98
N LEU A 95 13.93 -6.57 -1.86
CA LEU A 95 12.79 -6.70 -2.75
C LEU A 95 13.07 -6.01 -4.09
N VAL A 96 12.45 -6.51 -5.15
CA VAL A 96 12.64 -5.94 -6.49
C VAL A 96 11.83 -4.67 -6.59
N ASP A 97 12.52 -3.58 -6.92
CA ASP A 97 11.94 -2.28 -7.17
C ASP A 97 11.11 -2.27 -8.48
N MET A 98 9.97 -1.61 -8.47
CA MET A 98 9.06 -1.51 -9.61
C MET A 98 8.26 -0.19 -9.59
N GLU A 99 7.63 0.16 -10.71
CA GLU A 99 6.64 1.25 -10.73
C GLU A 99 5.44 0.90 -9.83
N GLY A 100 5.10 1.81 -8.93
CA GLY A 100 3.97 1.69 -8.01
C GLY A 100 2.71 2.34 -8.58
N MET A 101 1.61 2.27 -7.83
CA MET A 101 0.45 3.14 -8.12
C MET A 101 0.78 4.61 -7.88
N VAL A 102 1.59 4.87 -6.85
CA VAL A 102 2.13 6.19 -6.52
C VAL A 102 3.64 6.04 -6.48
N ASP A 103 4.34 6.75 -7.36
CA ASP A 103 5.80 6.66 -7.53
C ASP A 103 6.30 5.22 -7.73
N ARG A 104 6.91 4.61 -6.71
CA ARG A 104 7.46 3.25 -6.81
C ARG A 104 6.73 2.27 -5.89
N GLY A 105 7.14 1.01 -5.99
CA GLY A 105 6.68 -0.04 -5.12
C GLY A 105 7.69 -1.17 -5.06
N LYS A 106 7.31 -2.25 -4.37
CA LYS A 106 8.14 -3.44 -4.23
C LYS A 106 7.39 -4.67 -4.70
N ARG A 107 8.05 -5.44 -5.56
CA ARG A 107 7.56 -6.71 -6.05
C ARG A 107 7.94 -7.81 -5.08
N PHE A 108 6.92 -8.47 -4.54
CA PHE A 108 7.05 -9.69 -3.77
C PHE A 108 6.97 -10.88 -4.75
N SER A 109 8.07 -11.63 -4.85
CA SER A 109 8.24 -12.78 -5.73
C SER A 109 8.75 -13.97 -4.92
N PRO A 110 7.90 -14.56 -4.05
CA PRO A 110 8.27 -15.74 -3.29
C PRO A 110 8.70 -16.88 -4.23
N LEU A 111 9.67 -17.68 -3.81
CA LEU A 111 10.20 -18.80 -4.59
C LEU A 111 10.03 -20.11 -3.81
N GLY A 112 9.28 -21.05 -4.40
CA GLY A 112 8.96 -22.31 -3.73
C GLY A 112 8.21 -22.07 -2.42
N THR A 113 8.76 -22.59 -1.31
CA THR A 113 8.18 -22.43 0.04
C THR A 113 8.76 -21.25 0.82
N THR A 114 9.48 -20.33 0.15
CA THR A 114 10.13 -19.19 0.83
C THR A 114 9.29 -17.95 0.62
N ASP A 115 8.68 -17.49 1.71
CA ASP A 115 7.95 -16.22 1.73
C ASP A 115 8.89 -15.03 1.57
N GLN A 116 8.39 -13.97 0.92
CA GLN A 116 9.00 -12.65 0.95
C GLN A 116 8.09 -11.71 1.72
N TYR A 117 8.66 -10.96 2.65
CA TYR A 117 7.93 -10.02 3.48
C TYR A 117 8.85 -8.89 3.94
N VAL A 118 8.21 -7.80 4.38
CA VAL A 118 8.85 -6.73 5.13
C VAL A 118 8.36 -6.82 6.57
N ASN A 119 9.29 -6.76 7.52
CA ASN A 119 9.00 -6.81 8.95
C ASN A 119 9.30 -5.47 9.60
N VAL A 120 8.44 -5.13 10.56
CA VAL A 120 8.62 -3.98 11.44
C VAL A 120 8.83 -4.51 12.84
N THR A 121 9.81 -3.99 13.55
CA THR A 121 10.04 -4.37 14.95
C THR A 121 8.84 -3.96 15.80
N ASP A 122 8.28 -4.92 16.53
CA ASP A 122 7.20 -4.64 17.46
C ASP A 122 7.75 -4.02 18.75
N THR A 123 7.28 -2.81 19.05
CA THR A 123 7.54 -2.06 20.28
C THR A 123 6.22 -1.68 20.97
N GLY A 124 5.11 -2.31 20.58
CA GLY A 124 3.75 -2.06 21.07
C GLY A 124 2.95 -1.06 20.23
N GLN A 125 3.52 -0.51 19.15
CA GLN A 125 2.86 0.51 18.32
C GLN A 125 1.60 0.02 17.60
N TYR A 126 1.44 -1.29 17.46
CA TYR A 126 0.27 -1.92 16.83
C TYR A 126 -0.60 -2.67 17.84
N ASP A 127 -0.45 -2.40 19.14
CA ASP A 127 -1.24 -2.98 20.22
C ASP A 127 -2.63 -2.32 20.29
N PHE A 128 -3.48 -2.68 19.33
CA PHE A 128 -4.84 -2.15 19.25
C PHE A 128 -5.74 -2.75 20.33
N ALA A 129 -6.37 -1.89 21.13
CA ALA A 129 -7.36 -2.29 22.11
C ALA A 129 -8.71 -2.63 21.46
N ARG A 130 -9.50 -3.51 22.10
CA ARG A 130 -10.89 -3.84 21.68
C ARG A 130 -11.79 -2.61 21.56
N SER A 131 -11.58 -1.61 22.40
CA SER A 131 -12.36 -0.37 22.38
C SER A 131 -11.73 0.72 21.49
N GLY A 132 -10.54 0.46 20.93
CA GLY A 132 -9.86 1.37 20.03
C GLY A 132 -10.25 1.09 18.59
N GLY A 133 -10.27 2.13 17.76
CA GLY A 133 -10.37 1.96 16.31
C GLY A 133 -8.97 1.89 15.68
N PHE A 134 -8.86 1.21 14.55
CA PHE A 134 -7.69 1.32 13.69
C PHE A 134 -8.08 1.14 12.22
N SER A 135 -7.22 1.61 11.34
CA SER A 135 -7.32 1.32 9.91
C SER A 135 -5.97 0.96 9.32
N VAL A 136 -5.99 0.11 8.32
CA VAL A 136 -4.83 -0.17 7.46
C VAL A 136 -5.23 0.12 6.03
N SER A 137 -4.41 0.89 5.31
CA SER A 137 -4.63 1.27 3.91
C SER A 137 -3.42 0.91 3.08
N MET A 138 -3.63 0.36 1.89
CA MET A 138 -2.56 0.02 0.96
C MET A 138 -3.02 0.04 -0.50
N TRP A 139 -2.07 0.29 -1.40
CA TRP A 139 -2.18 -0.07 -2.80
C TRP A 139 -1.46 -1.40 -3.03
N PHE A 140 -2.09 -2.31 -3.76
CA PHE A 140 -1.43 -3.55 -4.19
C PHE A 140 -1.85 -3.91 -5.63
N ASN A 141 -0.99 -4.67 -6.30
CA ASN A 141 -1.26 -5.23 -7.62
C ASN A 141 -1.12 -6.75 -7.55
N TYR A 142 -2.18 -7.44 -7.91
CA TYR A 142 -2.22 -8.89 -7.84
C TYR A 142 -1.64 -9.55 -9.11
N GLN A 143 -0.77 -10.53 -8.95
CA GLN A 143 -0.09 -11.19 -10.08
C GLN A 143 -0.59 -12.62 -10.38
N GLY A 144 -1.54 -13.16 -9.61
CA GLY A 144 -2.19 -14.43 -9.96
C GLY A 144 -1.36 -15.68 -9.71
N GLN A 145 -0.14 -15.57 -9.21
CA GLN A 145 0.74 -16.71 -9.02
C GLN A 145 0.56 -17.29 -7.61
N HIS A 146 -0.31 -18.29 -7.50
CA HIS A 146 -0.45 -19.14 -6.33
C HIS A 146 -0.26 -20.59 -6.72
N THR A 147 0.43 -21.35 -5.87
CA THR A 147 0.38 -22.80 -5.96
C THR A 147 -0.70 -23.32 -5.01
N MET A 148 -1.38 -24.42 -5.34
CA MET A 148 -2.50 -24.99 -4.56
C MET A 148 -2.15 -25.41 -3.11
N VAL A 149 -0.88 -25.29 -2.70
CA VAL A 149 -0.44 -25.46 -1.30
C VAL A 149 -0.49 -24.16 -0.50
N ASP A 150 -0.61 -23.01 -1.16
CA ASP A 150 -0.61 -21.67 -0.56
C ASP A 150 -2.06 -21.18 -0.41
N ARG A 151 -2.66 -21.58 0.72
CA ARG A 151 -4.08 -21.36 1.04
C ARG A 151 -4.51 -19.89 0.97
N ASN A 152 -3.71 -18.96 1.49
CA ASN A 152 -3.99 -17.52 1.50
C ASN A 152 -2.70 -16.73 1.24
N GLN A 153 -2.78 -15.57 0.58
CA GLN A 153 -1.66 -14.63 0.51
C GLN A 153 -1.90 -13.46 1.46
N ALA A 154 -1.07 -13.32 2.48
CA ALA A 154 -1.12 -12.18 3.38
C ALA A 154 -0.58 -10.93 2.67
N LEU A 155 -1.37 -9.85 2.67
CA LEU A 155 -0.92 -8.52 2.24
C LEU A 155 -0.30 -7.77 3.44
N ILE A 156 -0.93 -7.90 4.60
CA ILE A 156 -0.39 -7.45 5.88
C ILE A 156 -0.90 -8.37 6.97
N ALA A 157 -0.06 -8.66 7.94
CA ALA A 157 -0.46 -9.43 9.11
C ALA A 157 0.26 -8.91 10.35
N ARG A 158 -0.44 -8.99 11.49
CA ARG A 158 0.14 -8.86 12.82
C ARG A 158 -0.07 -10.18 13.56
N GLY A 159 1.01 -10.72 14.10
CA GLY A 159 0.95 -11.95 14.89
C GLY A 159 2.24 -12.23 15.66
N SER A 160 2.15 -13.15 16.61
CA SER A 160 3.30 -13.70 17.34
C SER A 160 3.96 -14.84 16.52
N PRO A 161 5.22 -15.22 16.77
CA PRO A 161 5.82 -16.41 16.18
C PRO A 161 5.61 -17.70 17.00
N SER A 162 4.73 -17.72 18.02
CA SER A 162 4.68 -18.86 18.97
C SER A 162 4.26 -20.20 18.35
N THR A 163 4.99 -21.26 18.69
CA THR A 163 4.96 -22.61 18.12
C THR A 163 3.78 -23.50 18.55
N SER A 164 2.74 -22.98 19.20
CA SER A 164 1.53 -23.77 19.47
C SER A 164 0.25 -22.94 19.36
N TRP A 165 -0.52 -23.29 18.32
CA TRP A 165 -1.84 -22.82 17.94
C TRP A 165 -2.04 -21.31 17.75
N ASN A 166 -1.74 -20.90 16.51
CA ASN A 166 -2.28 -19.76 15.76
C ASN A 166 -2.03 -18.35 16.32
N PRO A 167 -0.94 -17.72 15.87
CA PRO A 167 -0.47 -16.50 16.51
C PRO A 167 -0.87 -15.21 15.77
N THR A 168 -1.66 -15.27 14.69
CA THR A 168 -2.09 -14.09 13.92
C THR A 168 -3.32 -13.44 14.55
N PHE A 169 -3.21 -12.17 14.93
CA PHE A 169 -4.29 -11.36 15.52
C PHE A 169 -5.10 -10.61 14.45
N MET A 170 -4.43 -10.12 13.41
CA MET A 170 -5.03 -9.35 12.33
C MET A 170 -4.42 -9.77 11.00
N ILE A 171 -5.24 -9.91 9.97
CA ILE A 171 -4.77 -10.18 8.61
C ILE A 171 -5.64 -9.51 7.55
N VAL A 172 -5.01 -8.82 6.60
CA VAL A 172 -5.63 -8.54 5.30
C VAL A 172 -4.97 -9.48 4.30
N LEU A 173 -5.78 -10.27 3.61
CA LEU A 173 -5.30 -11.32 2.71
C LEU A 173 -6.10 -11.37 1.41
N ILE A 174 -5.49 -12.03 0.44
CA ILE A 174 -6.18 -12.58 -0.73
C ILE A 174 -6.58 -14.01 -0.38
N ASP A 175 -7.89 -14.24 -0.29
CA ASP A 175 -8.49 -15.55 -0.05
C ASP A 175 -8.63 -16.26 -1.38
N VAL A 176 -7.92 -17.38 -1.49
CA VAL A 176 -7.98 -18.33 -2.60
C VAL A 176 -8.36 -19.73 -2.11
N VAL A 177 -8.67 -19.90 -0.82
CA VAL A 177 -9.04 -21.19 -0.22
C VAL A 177 -10.38 -21.65 -0.73
N THR A 178 -11.34 -20.73 -0.85
CA THR A 178 -12.70 -21.09 -1.26
C THR A 178 -12.75 -21.46 -2.74
N ASP A 179 -12.03 -20.72 -3.57
CA ASP A 179 -11.88 -20.98 -5.00
C ASP A 179 -10.69 -20.16 -5.54
N PRO A 180 -9.58 -20.79 -5.97
CA PRO A 180 -8.41 -20.07 -6.48
C PRO A 180 -8.66 -19.35 -7.80
N SER A 181 -9.75 -19.66 -8.50
CA SER A 181 -10.18 -18.91 -9.70
C SER A 181 -10.94 -17.63 -9.36
N VAL A 182 -11.28 -17.43 -8.09
CA VAL A 182 -12.11 -16.33 -7.58
C VAL A 182 -11.41 -15.72 -6.36
N PRO A 183 -10.22 -15.10 -6.53
CA PRO A 183 -9.50 -14.49 -5.43
C PRO A 183 -10.30 -13.33 -4.85
N LYS A 184 -10.45 -13.30 -3.52
CA LYS A 184 -11.22 -12.27 -2.81
C LYS A 184 -10.37 -11.58 -1.75
N ILE A 185 -10.58 -10.29 -1.55
CA ILE A 185 -9.95 -9.60 -0.41
C ILE A 185 -10.71 -9.96 0.85
N THR A 186 -9.97 -10.36 1.89
CA THR A 186 -10.54 -10.68 3.19
C THR A 186 -9.83 -9.89 4.27
N PHE A 187 -10.60 -9.33 5.19
CA PHE A 187 -10.10 -8.78 6.44
C PHE A 187 -10.53 -9.70 7.59
N GLY A 188 -9.53 -10.27 8.26
CA GLY A 188 -9.71 -11.21 9.35
C GLY A 188 -9.18 -10.65 10.67
N LEU A 189 -9.98 -10.79 11.73
CA LEU A 189 -9.57 -10.56 13.12
C LEU A 189 -9.68 -11.85 13.90
N ARG A 190 -8.61 -12.19 14.61
CA ARG A 190 -8.60 -13.33 15.51
C ARG A 190 -8.36 -12.83 16.94
N PRO A 191 -9.39 -12.92 17.79
CA PRO A 191 -9.23 -12.73 19.21
C PRO A 191 -8.23 -13.70 19.84
N LYS A 192 -7.50 -13.25 20.85
CA LYS A 192 -6.62 -14.11 21.66
C LYS A 192 -7.35 -15.27 22.34
N SER A 193 -8.59 -15.04 22.74
CA SER A 193 -9.43 -16.02 23.43
C SER A 193 -10.05 -17.06 22.49
N MET A 194 -10.05 -16.81 21.17
CA MET A 194 -10.79 -17.60 20.20
C MET A 194 -9.90 -18.52 19.35
N GLU A 195 -10.43 -19.71 19.10
CA GLU A 195 -9.86 -20.65 18.13
C GLU A 195 -10.17 -20.26 16.68
N THR A 196 -11.18 -19.43 16.45
CA THR A 196 -11.72 -19.08 15.12
C THR A 196 -11.42 -17.63 14.74
N VAL A 197 -11.16 -17.40 13.46
CA VAL A 197 -10.98 -16.07 12.87
C VAL A 197 -12.35 -15.52 12.45
N TYR A 198 -12.64 -14.27 12.78
CA TYR A 198 -13.77 -13.54 12.25
C TYR A 198 -13.36 -12.83 10.97
N ASN A 199 -14.00 -13.17 9.85
CA ASN A 199 -13.69 -12.63 8.53
C ASN A 199 -14.83 -11.76 8.00
N ILE A 200 -14.46 -10.69 7.30
CA ILE A 200 -15.31 -10.05 6.30
C ILE A 200 -14.65 -10.27 4.93
N THR A 201 -15.39 -10.91 4.04
CA THR A 201 -14.96 -11.25 2.67
C THR A 201 -16.03 -10.76 1.71
N PRO A 202 -15.84 -9.57 1.10
CA PRO A 202 -16.70 -9.11 0.01
C PRO A 202 -16.81 -10.13 -1.12
N ASP A 203 -17.93 -10.11 -1.85
CA ASP A 203 -18.12 -11.03 -2.98
C ASP A 203 -17.32 -10.63 -4.22
N ASP A 204 -16.82 -9.40 -4.25
CA ASP A 204 -15.95 -8.87 -5.28
C ASP A 204 -14.68 -9.69 -5.45
N THR A 205 -14.39 -10.00 -6.70
CA THR A 205 -13.20 -10.74 -7.11
C THR A 205 -12.14 -9.76 -7.56
N ILE A 206 -10.87 -10.12 -7.33
CA ILE A 206 -9.76 -9.35 -7.87
C ILE A 206 -9.20 -10.00 -9.14
N SER A 207 -8.70 -9.17 -10.03
CA SER A 207 -8.07 -9.58 -11.29
C SER A 207 -6.57 -9.33 -11.25
N THR A 208 -5.83 -10.08 -12.07
CA THR A 208 -4.38 -9.92 -12.19
C THR A 208 -4.03 -8.63 -12.94
N ASN A 209 -2.82 -8.12 -12.70
CA ASN A 209 -2.27 -6.92 -13.35
C ASN A 209 -3.11 -5.65 -13.16
N GLN A 210 -3.91 -5.59 -12.10
CA GLN A 210 -4.72 -4.44 -11.75
C GLN A 210 -4.35 -3.94 -10.36
N TRP A 211 -4.23 -2.62 -10.23
CA TRP A 211 -4.06 -1.96 -8.95
C TRP A 211 -5.38 -1.86 -8.20
N TYR A 212 -5.33 -2.15 -6.91
CA TYR A 212 -6.44 -2.02 -5.99
C TYR A 212 -6.02 -1.18 -4.80
N HIS A 213 -6.89 -0.26 -4.40
CA HIS A 213 -6.80 0.41 -3.11
C HIS A 213 -7.67 -0.36 -2.12
N VAL A 214 -7.05 -0.86 -1.04
CA VAL A 214 -7.74 -1.57 0.03
C VAL A 214 -7.57 -0.84 1.34
N VAL A 215 -8.70 -0.65 2.04
CA VAL A 215 -8.71 -0.14 3.42
C VAL A 215 -9.46 -1.13 4.30
N ALA A 216 -8.80 -1.68 5.30
CA ALA A 216 -9.43 -2.42 6.39
C ALA A 216 -9.61 -1.49 7.58
N VAL A 217 -10.81 -1.44 8.16
CA VAL A 217 -11.14 -0.61 9.33
C VAL A 217 -11.77 -1.47 10.40
N TYR A 218 -11.29 -1.31 11.63
CA TYR A 218 -11.91 -1.81 12.84
C TYR A 218 -12.42 -0.63 13.66
N GLU A 219 -13.69 -0.69 14.04
CA GLU A 219 -14.32 0.24 14.97
C GLU A 219 -14.69 -0.54 16.24
N GLY A 220 -13.84 -0.39 17.26
CA GLY A 220 -14.03 -1.00 18.57
C GLY A 220 -15.10 -0.30 19.40
N PRO A 221 -16.08 -1.00 19.99
CA PRO A 221 -17.12 -0.37 20.77
C PRO A 221 -16.67 -0.13 22.21
N PRO A 222 -17.13 0.94 22.88
CA PRO A 222 -16.73 1.23 24.25
C PRO A 222 -17.16 0.12 25.22
N ASN A 223 -18.36 -0.45 25.05
CA ASN A 223 -18.87 -1.54 25.87
C ASN A 223 -18.51 -2.91 25.25
N PRO A 224 -17.96 -3.88 26.01
CA PRO A 224 -17.69 -5.23 25.51
C PRO A 224 -18.92 -6.01 25.02
N SER A 225 -20.12 -5.64 25.46
CA SER A 225 -21.35 -6.29 25.00
C SER A 225 -21.89 -5.74 23.68
N ASP A 226 -21.36 -4.60 23.22
CA ASP A 226 -21.77 -3.99 21.96
C ASP A 226 -20.96 -4.60 20.80
N PRO A 227 -21.54 -4.66 19.58
CA PRO A 227 -20.83 -5.17 18.43
C PRO A 227 -19.78 -4.17 17.94
N ALA A 228 -18.58 -4.66 17.60
CA ALA A 228 -17.60 -3.93 16.81
C ALA A 228 -18.01 -3.94 15.34
N ASN A 229 -17.65 -2.89 14.60
CA ASN A 229 -17.83 -2.85 13.15
C ASN A 229 -16.49 -3.11 12.46
N LEU A 230 -16.53 -3.97 11.46
CA LEU A 230 -15.43 -4.17 10.53
C LEU A 230 -15.87 -3.64 9.17
N HIS A 231 -14.97 -2.87 8.54
CA HIS A 231 -15.16 -2.42 7.18
C HIS A 231 -14.00 -2.83 6.31
N VAL A 232 -14.32 -3.16 5.06
CA VAL A 232 -13.35 -3.27 3.96
C VAL A 232 -13.78 -2.30 2.88
N TYR A 233 -12.85 -1.49 2.40
CA TYR A 233 -13.04 -0.68 1.20
C TYR A 233 -12.19 -1.27 0.09
N ILE A 234 -12.77 -1.48 -1.09
CA ILE A 234 -12.05 -1.90 -2.30
C ILE A 234 -12.34 -0.86 -3.38
N ASN A 235 -11.33 -0.10 -3.82
CA ASN A 235 -11.50 1.00 -4.78
C ASN A 235 -12.66 1.95 -4.41
N ASN A 236 -12.70 2.36 -3.14
CA ASN A 236 -13.72 3.20 -2.51
C ASN A 236 -15.10 2.54 -2.27
N MET A 237 -15.33 1.30 -2.70
CA MET A 237 -16.56 0.57 -2.39
C MET A 237 -16.50 -0.01 -0.97
N LYS A 238 -17.46 0.36 -0.12
CA LYS A 238 -17.52 -0.05 1.30
C LYS A 238 -18.32 -1.34 1.50
N TYR A 239 -17.74 -2.26 2.26
CA TYR A 239 -18.37 -3.47 2.77
C TYR A 239 -18.29 -3.46 4.30
N SER A 240 -19.34 -3.93 4.98
CA SER A 240 -19.43 -3.86 6.44
C SER A 240 -19.97 -5.13 7.03
N SER A 241 -19.47 -5.47 8.22
CA SER A 241 -20.01 -6.52 9.06
C SER A 241 -19.79 -6.17 10.53
N SER A 242 -20.57 -6.76 11.42
CA SER A 242 -20.49 -6.47 12.86
C SER A 242 -20.35 -7.75 13.69
N HIS A 243 -19.59 -7.69 14.77
CA HIS A 243 -19.34 -8.83 15.67
C HIS A 243 -19.13 -8.42 17.12
N VAL A 244 -19.68 -9.20 18.06
CA VAL A 244 -19.46 -8.98 19.50
C VAL A 244 -18.22 -9.76 19.92
N PHE A 245 -17.15 -9.04 20.26
CA PHE A 245 -15.92 -9.61 20.79
C PHE A 245 -15.96 -9.68 22.33
N GLY A 246 -15.41 -10.75 22.90
CA GLY A 246 -15.27 -10.93 24.34
C GLY A 246 -14.31 -9.91 24.99
N PRO A 247 -14.36 -9.77 26.32
CA PRO A 247 -13.61 -8.73 27.04
C PRO A 247 -12.08 -8.96 27.08
N TYR A 248 -11.58 -10.16 26.74
CA TYR A 248 -10.15 -10.52 26.79
C TYR A 248 -9.54 -10.75 25.41
N ASP A 249 -10.21 -10.26 24.37
CA ASP A 249 -9.96 -10.68 22.99
C ASP A 249 -8.79 -9.94 22.33
N PHE A 250 -8.37 -8.79 22.87
CA PHE A 250 -7.44 -7.83 22.26
C PHE A 250 -6.20 -7.50 23.11
N THR A 251 -5.89 -8.27 24.16
CA THR A 251 -4.71 -8.04 25.04
C THR A 251 -3.59 -9.04 24.81
#